data_AF-A0A1H6TLC8-F1
#
_entry.id   AF-A0A1H6TLC8-F1
#
_cell.length_a   1.000
_cell.length_b   1.000
_cell.length_c   1.000
_cell.angle_alpha   90.00
_cell.angle_beta   90.00
_cell.angle_gamma   90.00
#
_symmetry.space_group_name_H-M   'P 1'
#
loop_
_entity.id
_entity.type
_entity.pdbx_description
1 polymer ?
#
loop_
_entity_poly.entity_id
_entity_poly.type
_entity_poly.pdbx_seq_one_letter_code
_entity_poly.pdbx_strand_id
1 'polypeptide(L)'
;MDSNEYRADKTITGPLQLKSIWQNHDQRNFDLMVILQISGCEHAAQSSIQNEQISAIERQSLNIANEIAAQKGYLPLFDLAEQNAGITDNGAATLQDFFHSAEWETRDPRGTRKLQVT
;
A
#
# COMPACT_ATOMS: atom_id res chain seq x y z
N MET A 1 17.82 -38.55 22.83
CA MET A 1 17.48 -37.12 22.65
C MET A 1 18.01 -36.77 21.29
N ASP A 2 17.14 -36.86 20.28
CA ASP A 2 17.50 -36.52 18.91
C ASP A 2 16.77 -35.25 18.51
N SER A 3 17.57 -34.21 18.29
CA SER A 3 17.12 -32.91 17.79
C SER A 3 16.68 -33.05 16.34
N ASN A 4 15.37 -33.02 16.10
CA ASN A 4 14.84 -32.80 14.77
C ASN A 4 14.95 -31.31 14.42
N GLU A 5 16.07 -30.92 13.82
CA GLU A 5 16.16 -29.69 13.04
C GLU A 5 15.20 -29.81 11.85
N TYR A 6 14.05 -29.15 11.96
CA TYR A 6 13.11 -28.98 10.86
C TYR A 6 13.74 -28.02 9.84
N ARG A 7 14.52 -28.56 8.90
CA ARG A 7 15.00 -27.82 7.73
C ARG A 7 13.79 -27.49 6.84
N ALA A 8 13.48 -26.21 6.74
CA ALA A 8 12.52 -25.67 5.81
C ALA A 8 13.04 -25.80 4.36
N ASP A 9 12.95 -27.01 3.81
CA ASP A 9 13.44 -27.35 2.47
C ASP A 9 12.30 -27.34 1.42
N LYS A 10 11.67 -26.17 1.26
CA LYS A 10 10.82 -25.87 0.10
C LYS A 10 11.05 -24.43 -0.35
N THR A 11 12.19 -24.20 -0.97
CA THR A 11 12.42 -23.03 -1.81
C THR A 11 11.46 -23.12 -3.00
N ILE A 12 10.33 -22.39 -2.93
CA ILE A 12 9.43 -22.21 -4.06
C ILE A 12 10.12 -21.24 -5.03
N THR A 13 10.96 -21.75 -5.92
CA THR A 13 11.50 -21.01 -7.08
C THR A 13 10.44 -20.97 -8.18
N GLY A 14 9.36 -20.22 -7.92
CA GLY A 14 8.50 -19.65 -8.96
C GLY A 14 8.77 -18.15 -9.07
N PRO A 15 8.30 -17.45 -10.13
CA PRO A 15 8.29 -15.99 -10.09
C PRO A 15 7.57 -15.58 -8.81
N LEU A 16 8.16 -14.66 -8.03
CA LEU A 16 7.52 -14.10 -6.84
C LEU A 16 6.17 -13.54 -7.28
N GLN A 17 5.09 -14.30 -7.00
CA GLN A 17 3.76 -13.86 -7.34
C GLN A 17 3.43 -12.70 -6.42
N LEU A 18 3.23 -11.53 -7.02
CA LEU A 18 2.81 -10.35 -6.28
C LEU A 18 1.47 -10.64 -5.60
N LYS A 19 1.38 -10.29 -4.32
CA LYS A 19 0.18 -10.48 -3.52
C LYS A 19 -0.75 -9.29 -3.72
N SER A 20 -2.06 -9.52 -3.64
CA SER A 20 -3.01 -8.41 -3.58
C SER A 20 -3.04 -7.88 -2.14
N ILE A 21 -2.72 -6.60 -1.94
CA ILE A 21 -2.82 -5.95 -0.62
C ILE A 21 -4.27 -5.83 -0.14
N TRP A 22 -5.24 -5.96 -1.06
CA TRP A 22 -6.66 -5.87 -0.74
C TRP A 22 -7.18 -7.11 -0.02
N GLN A 23 -6.52 -8.26 -0.22
CA GLN A 23 -6.85 -9.47 0.51
C GLN A 23 -6.50 -9.32 1.99
N ASN A 24 -7.39 -9.78 2.86
CA ASN A 24 -7.19 -9.65 4.29
C ASN A 24 -5.97 -10.48 4.76
N HIS A 25 -5.04 -9.83 5.45
CA HIS A 25 -3.91 -10.47 6.11
C HIS A 25 -3.46 -9.63 7.32
N ASP A 26 -2.80 -10.26 8.30
CA ASP A 26 -2.51 -9.66 9.61
C ASP A 26 -1.76 -8.31 9.55
N GLN A 27 -0.95 -8.12 8.52
CA GLN A 27 -0.11 -6.91 8.34
C GLN A 27 -0.70 -5.88 7.36
N ARG A 28 -1.87 -6.13 6.79
CA ARG A 28 -2.42 -5.32 5.68
C ARG A 28 -2.51 -3.84 6.02
N ASN A 29 -3.12 -3.51 7.16
CA ASN A 29 -3.31 -2.13 7.57
C ASN A 29 -1.96 -1.43 7.84
N PHE A 30 -0.99 -2.16 8.39
CA PHE A 30 0.36 -1.64 8.59
C PHE A 30 1.06 -1.36 7.25
N ASP A 31 1.01 -2.28 6.31
CA ASP A 31 1.61 -2.10 4.98
C ASP A 31 0.95 -0.98 4.19
N LEU A 32 -0.39 -0.87 4.23
CA LEU A 32 -1.13 0.25 3.65
C LEU A 32 -0.70 1.58 4.26
N MET A 33 -0.59 1.66 5.59
CA MET A 33 -0.12 2.86 6.28
C MET A 33 1.28 3.26 5.80
N VAL A 34 2.22 2.32 5.75
CA VAL A 34 3.59 2.56 5.30
C VAL A 34 3.62 3.06 3.85
N ILE A 35 2.91 2.38 2.95
CA ILE A 35 2.86 2.74 1.52
C ILE A 35 2.29 4.16 1.35
N LEU A 36 1.17 4.47 1.99
CA LEU A 36 0.50 5.77 1.87
C LEU A 36 1.32 6.92 2.47
N GLN A 37 1.95 6.71 3.64
CA GLN A 37 2.73 7.75 4.31
C GLN A 37 4.06 8.05 3.62
N ILE A 38 4.77 7.02 3.15
CA ILE A 38 6.05 7.23 2.45
C ILE A 38 5.81 7.90 1.09
N SER A 39 4.78 7.46 0.35
CA SER A 39 4.43 8.07 -0.93
C SER A 39 3.80 9.46 -0.78
N GLY A 40 3.22 9.77 0.38
CA GLY A 40 2.53 11.04 0.61
C GLY A 40 1.28 11.20 -0.26
N CYS A 41 0.62 10.08 -0.59
CA CYS A 41 -0.52 10.05 -1.50
C CYS A 41 -1.86 10.00 -0.78
N GLU A 42 -1.93 10.28 0.52
CA GLU A 42 -3.14 10.12 1.34
C GLU A 42 -4.34 10.87 0.77
N HIS A 43 -4.13 12.14 0.37
CA HIS A 43 -5.18 12.96 -0.23
C HIS A 43 -5.59 12.43 -1.60
N ALA A 44 -4.62 12.11 -2.46
CA ALA A 44 -4.86 11.55 -3.79
C ALA A 44 -5.63 10.21 -3.71
N ALA A 45 -5.29 9.36 -2.75
CA ALA A 45 -5.97 8.10 -2.49
C ALA A 45 -7.43 8.31 -2.06
N GLN A 46 -7.72 9.34 -1.26
CA GLN A 46 -9.10 9.72 -0.91
C GLN A 46 -9.87 10.25 -2.14
N SER A 47 -9.25 11.12 -2.94
CA SER A 47 -9.85 11.60 -4.19
C SER A 47 -10.11 10.47 -5.19
N SER A 48 -9.25 9.45 -5.25
CA SER A 48 -9.47 8.23 -6.03
C SER A 48 -10.70 7.44 -5.57
N ILE A 49 -10.96 7.34 -4.25
CA ILE A 49 -12.19 6.71 -3.72
C ILE A 49 -13.44 7.49 -4.18
N GLN A 50 -13.34 8.81 -4.24
CA GLN A 50 -14.43 9.71 -4.61
C GLN A 50 -14.58 9.90 -6.13
N ASN A 51 -13.73 9.25 -6.93
CA ASN A 51 -13.66 9.38 -8.38
C ASN A 51 -13.46 10.83 -8.85
N GLU A 52 -12.69 11.60 -8.07
CA GLU A 52 -12.33 12.98 -8.37
C GLU A 52 -11.17 13.05 -9.37
N GLN A 53 -11.02 14.21 -10.01
CA GLN A 53 -9.92 14.45 -10.92
C GLN A 53 -8.61 14.60 -10.13
N ILE A 54 -7.57 13.88 -10.56
CA ILE A 54 -6.28 13.83 -9.87
C ILE A 54 -5.26 14.67 -10.65
N SER A 55 -4.58 15.59 -9.97
CA SER A 55 -3.53 16.41 -10.56
C SER A 55 -2.28 15.59 -10.95
N ALA A 56 -1.39 16.18 -11.74
CA ALA A 56 -0.14 15.53 -12.12
C ALA A 56 0.78 15.22 -10.92
N ILE A 57 0.80 16.08 -9.90
CA ILE A 57 1.60 15.88 -8.68
C ILE A 57 1.03 14.71 -7.87
N GLU A 58 -0.28 14.67 -7.70
CA GLU A 58 -0.95 13.59 -6.98
C GLU A 58 -0.79 12.24 -7.70
N ARG A 59 -0.87 12.25 -9.03
CA ARG A 59 -0.60 11.07 -9.85
C ARG A 59 0.81 10.55 -9.66
N GLN A 60 1.80 11.44 -9.51
CA GLN A 60 3.17 11.04 -9.19
C GLN A 60 3.25 10.36 -7.82
N SER A 61 2.57 10.89 -6.80
CA SER A 61 2.51 10.26 -5.47
C SER A 61 1.85 8.89 -5.52
N LEU A 62 0.77 8.71 -6.30
CA LEU A 62 0.13 7.40 -6.49
C LEU A 62 1.05 6.41 -7.22
N ASN A 63 1.83 6.88 -8.20
CA ASN A 63 2.82 6.04 -8.86
C ASN A 63 3.92 5.58 -7.89
N ILE A 64 4.41 6.47 -7.02
CA ILE A 64 5.37 6.11 -5.96
C ILE A 64 4.76 5.06 -5.02
N ALA A 65 3.48 5.16 -4.68
CA ALA A 65 2.79 4.15 -3.87
C ALA A 65 2.80 2.77 -4.55
N ASN A 66 2.55 2.72 -5.87
CA ASN A 66 2.63 1.48 -6.65
C ASN A 66 4.05 0.90 -6.69
N GLU A 67 5.08 1.74 -6.79
CA GLU A 67 6.49 1.31 -6.75
C GLU A 67 6.88 0.71 -5.39
N ILE A 68 6.47 1.35 -4.29
CA ILE A 68 6.70 0.85 -2.92
C ILE A 68 5.94 -0.48 -2.72
N ALA A 69 4.72 -0.59 -3.22
CA ALA A 69 3.94 -1.82 -3.17
C ALA A 69 4.66 -2.97 -3.90
N ALA A 70 5.17 -2.72 -5.10
CA ALA A 70 5.94 -3.70 -5.86
C ALA A 70 7.23 -4.12 -5.12
N GLN A 71 7.95 -3.18 -4.50
CA GLN A 71 9.14 -3.48 -3.68
C GLN A 71 8.81 -4.35 -2.46
N LYS A 72 7.60 -4.22 -1.93
CA LYS A 72 7.06 -5.06 -0.84
C LYS A 72 6.45 -6.38 -1.32
N GLY A 73 6.42 -6.64 -2.63
CA GLY A 73 5.87 -7.86 -3.20
C GLY A 73 4.35 -7.82 -3.39
N TYR A 74 3.75 -6.64 -3.52
CA TYR A 74 2.33 -6.43 -3.79
C TYR A 74 2.05 -6.02 -5.24
N LEU A 75 0.83 -6.30 -5.69
CA LEU A 75 0.24 -5.73 -6.90
C LEU A 75 0.06 -4.20 -6.74
N PRO A 76 0.00 -3.44 -7.85
CA PRO A 76 -0.30 -2.00 -7.81
C PRO A 76 -1.60 -1.72 -7.05
N LEU A 77 -1.62 -0.65 -6.25
CA LEU A 77 -2.81 -0.19 -5.53
C LEU A 77 -3.71 0.66 -6.42
N PHE A 78 -3.11 1.45 -7.30
CA PHE A 78 -3.83 2.43 -8.11
C PHE A 78 -3.70 2.11 -9.59
N ASP A 79 -4.81 2.20 -10.32
CA ASP A 79 -4.81 2.21 -11.78
C ASP A 79 -4.66 3.65 -12.27
N LEU A 80 -3.57 3.90 -13.00
CA LEU A 80 -3.21 5.22 -13.53
C LEU A 80 -3.41 5.31 -15.05
N ALA A 81 -4.12 4.36 -15.68
CA ALA A 81 -4.36 4.38 -17.12
C ALA A 81 -5.31 5.51 -17.55
N GLU A 82 -6.31 5.81 -16.73
CA GLU A 82 -7.34 6.82 -17.03
C GLU A 82 -6.99 8.19 -16.44
N GLN A 83 -7.73 9.25 -16.81
CA GLN A 83 -7.57 10.60 -16.25
C GLN A 83 -7.91 10.66 -14.75
N ASN A 84 -8.87 9.85 -14.32
CA ASN A 84 -9.13 9.62 -12.91
C ASN A 84 -8.30 8.41 -12.48
N ALA A 85 -7.54 8.55 -11.41
CA ALA A 85 -6.80 7.41 -10.87
C ALA A 85 -7.79 6.50 -10.14
N GLY A 86 -7.91 5.25 -10.60
CA GLY A 86 -8.74 4.22 -9.99
C GLY A 86 -8.01 3.45 -8.90
N ILE A 87 -8.76 2.64 -8.16
CA ILE A 87 -8.19 1.68 -7.19
C ILE A 87 -8.31 0.28 -7.80
N THR A 88 -7.22 -0.48 -7.82
CA THR A 88 -7.17 -1.82 -8.43
C THR A 88 -8.03 -2.83 -7.66
N ASP A 89 -8.42 -3.93 -8.33
CA ASP A 89 -9.16 -5.07 -7.75
C ASP A 89 -10.40 -4.71 -6.91
N ASN A 90 -11.05 -3.58 -7.19
CA ASN A 90 -12.15 -3.04 -6.36
C ASN A 90 -11.76 -2.81 -4.88
N GLY A 91 -10.48 -2.51 -4.62
CA GLY A 91 -9.93 -2.24 -3.29
C GLY A 91 -10.46 -0.97 -2.62
N ALA A 92 -11.33 -0.21 -3.30
CA ALA A 92 -11.89 1.06 -2.80
C ALA A 92 -12.57 0.92 -1.43
N ALA A 93 -13.38 -0.12 -1.23
CA ALA A 93 -14.03 -0.38 0.06
C ALA A 93 -13.00 -0.71 1.14
N THR A 94 -11.98 -1.52 0.84
CA THR A 94 -10.91 -1.86 1.79
C THR A 94 -10.06 -0.65 2.17
N LEU A 95 -9.76 0.21 1.21
CA LEU A 95 -9.03 1.46 1.46
C LEU A 95 -9.89 2.45 2.26
N GLN A 96 -11.19 2.51 1.99
CA GLN A 96 -12.13 3.30 2.77
C GLN A 96 -12.23 2.79 4.22
N ASP A 97 -12.37 1.49 4.44
CA ASP A 97 -12.37 0.87 5.77
C ASP A 97 -11.06 1.16 6.51
N PHE A 98 -9.93 1.09 5.80
CA PHE A 98 -8.62 1.44 6.35
C PHE A 98 -8.56 2.89 6.82
N PHE A 99 -9.10 3.85 6.06
CA PHE A 99 -9.15 5.25 6.49
C PHE A 99 -10.06 5.52 7.70
N HIS A 100 -10.92 4.58 8.08
CA HIS A 100 -11.72 4.62 9.30
C HIS A 100 -11.20 3.66 10.39
N SER A 101 -10.04 3.04 10.18
CA SER A 101 -9.45 2.11 11.15
C SER A 101 -8.76 2.86 12.30
N ALA A 102 -8.71 2.22 13.47
CA ALA A 102 -8.02 2.78 14.64
C ALA A 102 -6.53 3.03 14.35
N GLU A 103 -5.89 2.17 13.55
CA GLU A 103 -4.50 2.35 13.13
C GLU A 103 -4.30 3.65 12.34
N TRP A 104 -5.24 4.01 11.48
CA TRP A 104 -5.17 5.25 10.72
C TRP A 104 -5.47 6.48 11.58
N GLU A 105 -6.49 6.40 12.44
CA GLU A 105 -6.91 7.52 13.28
C GLU A 105 -5.88 7.87 14.35
N THR A 106 -5.20 6.87 14.90
CA THR A 106 -4.19 7.05 15.97
C THR A 106 -2.80 7.35 15.45
N ARG A 107 -2.60 7.37 14.12
CA ARG A 107 -1.29 7.65 13.52
C ARG A 107 -0.84 9.06 13.88
N ASP A 108 0.43 9.23 14.23
CA ASP A 108 1.05 10.55 14.32
C ASP A 108 1.39 11.04 12.89
N PRO A 109 0.70 12.05 12.33
CA PRO A 109 0.98 12.56 11.00
C PRO A 109 2.38 13.20 10.88
N ARG A 110 2.99 13.53 12.03
CA ARG A 110 4.34 14.13 12.14
C ARG A 110 5.43 13.10 12.41
N GLY A 111 5.05 11.88 12.82
CA GLY A 111 5.98 10.82 13.19
C GLY A 111 6.73 10.22 12.00
N THR A 112 6.13 10.25 10.81
CA THR A 112 6.70 9.68 9.57
C THR A 112 7.27 10.70 8.59
N ARG A 113 7.04 12.01 8.81
CA ARG A 113 7.71 13.10 8.08
C ARG A 113 8.59 13.93 9.01
N LYS A 114 9.84 13.51 9.17
CA LYS A 114 10.97 14.43 9.35
C LYS A 114 12.10 14.05 8.41
N LEU A 115 11.93 14.34 7.13
CA LEU A 115 13.07 14.71 6.30
C LEU A 115 13.30 16.20 6.53
N GLN A 116 14.09 16.52 7.57
CA GLN A 116 14.73 17.82 7.64
C GLN A 116 15.78 17.85 6.53
N VAL A 117 15.43 18.42 5.39
CA VAL A 117 16.43 18.84 4.41
C VAL A 117 17.13 20.05 5.04
N THR A 118 18.39 19.84 5.45
CA THR A 118 19.29 20.91 5.87
C THR A 118 20.10 21.35 4.67
#